data_AF-A0A8S2UZ05-F1
#
_entry.id   AF-A0A8S2UZ05-F1
#
_cell.length_a   1.000
_cell.length_b   1.000
_cell.length_c   1.000
_cell.angle_alpha   90.00
_cell.angle_beta   90.00
_cell.angle_gamma   90.00
#
_symmetry.space_group_name_H-M   'P 1'
#
loop_
_entity.id
_entity.type
_entity.pdbx_description
1 polymer ?
#
loop_
_entity_poly.entity_id
_entity_poly.type
_entity_poly.pdbx_seq_one_letter_code
_entity_poly.pdbx_strand_id
1 'polypeptide(L)'
;WNTKKLLYELRSRRDELEKLREEAISRLRSIHNRISLRRKEADAKAFVVQACSQKSGEFKALELAQFINEKYYELTGIKKQIGDDFIRSERSCHLDLRRWEAKSEANSQRPYFEGHERDDVVKHRNEFIGYFLAHKDYYYTITDGEISMWKIPIQNPHRILIFHDESTFRSGEVSPKRWFFGENTPFFSKGRGRSQMISDFLVQHPSGPFFEL
;
A
#
# COMPACT_ATOMS: atom_id res chain seq x y z
N TRP A 1 -72.62 35.43 23.54
CA TRP A 1 -72.19 35.24 22.14
C TRP A 1 -70.68 35.41 21.89
N ASN A 2 -69.86 35.85 22.86
CA ASN A 2 -68.45 36.19 22.61
C ASN A 2 -67.42 35.07 22.96
N THR A 3 -67.78 34.11 23.81
CA THR A 3 -66.86 33.06 24.31
C THR A 3 -66.60 31.93 23.32
N LYS A 4 -67.59 31.53 22.50
CA LYS A 4 -67.40 30.49 21.47
C LYS A 4 -66.44 30.94 20.36
N LYS A 5 -66.49 32.22 19.98
CA LYS A 5 -65.60 32.81 18.98
C LYS A 5 -64.15 32.86 19.49
N LEU A 6 -63.96 33.30 20.73
CA LEU A 6 -62.67 33.30 21.43
C LEU A 6 -62.06 31.89 21.55
N LEU A 7 -62.86 30.87 21.89
CA LEU A 7 -62.40 29.48 21.95
C LEU A 7 -61.97 28.94 20.59
N TYR A 8 -62.68 29.31 19.52
CA TYR A 8 -62.33 28.92 18.15
C TYR A 8 -61.01 29.57 17.71
N GLU A 9 -60.83 30.87 17.96
CA GLU A 9 -59.59 31.60 17.66
C GLU A 9 -58.38 31.05 18.44
N LEU A 10 -58.55 30.72 19.72
CA LEU A 10 -57.50 30.10 20.53
C LEU A 10 -57.09 28.71 20.03
N ARG A 11 -58.06 27.89 19.59
CA ARG A 11 -57.78 26.56 19.04
C ARG A 11 -57.06 26.66 17.70
N SER A 12 -57.50 27.56 16.82
CA SER A 12 -56.83 27.85 15.54
C SER A 12 -55.38 28.29 15.73
N ARG A 13 -55.12 29.20 16.68
CA ARG A 13 -53.74 29.64 17.01
C ARG A 13 -52.87 28.51 17.58
N ARG A 14 -53.45 27.61 18.38
CA ARG A 14 -52.72 26.45 18.90
C ARG A 14 -52.28 25.52 17.78
N ASP A 15 -53.18 25.21 16.85
CA ASP A 15 -52.90 24.32 15.73
C ASP A 15 -51.86 24.94 14.77
N GLU A 16 -51.90 26.26 14.60
CA GLU A 16 -50.92 27.03 13.82
C GLU A 16 -49.53 27.02 14.49
N LEU A 17 -49.47 27.17 15.82
CA LEU A 17 -48.23 27.05 16.60
C LEU A 17 -47.66 25.62 16.57
N GLU A 18 -48.50 24.58 16.63
CA GLU A 18 -48.05 23.20 16.49
C GLU A 18 -47.47 22.94 15.10
N LYS A 19 -48.09 23.47 14.04
CA LYS A 19 -47.56 23.35 12.68
C LYS A 19 -46.21 24.04 12.52
N LEU A 20 -46.06 25.25 13.05
CA LEU A 20 -44.77 25.97 13.06
C LEU A 20 -43.69 25.23 13.86
N ARG A 21 -44.06 24.59 14.97
CA ARG A 21 -43.16 23.77 15.78
C ARG A 21 -42.67 22.55 15.00
N GLU A 22 -43.56 21.83 14.33
CA GLU A 22 -43.20 20.67 13.49
C GLU A 22 -42.32 21.07 12.30
N GLU A 23 -42.60 22.20 11.64
CA GLU A 23 -41.73 22.73 10.58
C GLU A 23 -40.34 23.11 11.11
N ALA A 24 -40.26 23.74 12.27
CA ALA A 24 -38.99 24.09 12.91
C ALA A 24 -38.17 22.84 13.28
N ILE A 25 -38.81 21.81 13.84
CA ILE A 25 -38.18 20.52 14.16
C ILE A 25 -37.66 19.85 12.87
N SER A 26 -38.45 19.85 11.80
CA SER A 26 -38.06 19.30 10.50
C SER A 26 -36.84 20.03 9.91
N ARG A 27 -36.82 21.36 9.96
CA ARG A 27 -35.66 22.18 9.52
C ARG A 27 -34.41 21.91 10.36
N LEU A 28 -34.55 21.83 11.68
CA LEU A 28 -33.43 21.52 12.58
C LEU A 28 -32.86 20.11 12.30
N ARG A 29 -33.71 19.11 12.06
CA ARG A 29 -33.28 17.77 11.64
C ARG A 29 -32.54 17.80 10.30
N SER A 30 -33.02 18.57 9.32
CA SER A 30 -32.37 18.74 8.01
C SER A 30 -30.98 19.39 8.14
N ILE A 31 -30.86 20.43 8.95
CA ILE A 31 -29.58 21.11 9.23
C ILE A 31 -28.62 20.17 9.96
N HIS A 32 -29.09 19.48 11.00
CA HIS A 32 -28.30 18.48 11.73
C HIS A 32 -27.79 17.37 10.82
N ASN A 33 -28.63 16.86 9.91
CA ASN A 33 -28.24 15.85 8.92
C ASN A 33 -27.16 16.38 7.96
N ARG A 34 -27.27 17.63 7.48
CA ARG A 34 -26.23 18.24 6.62
C ARG A 34 -24.90 18.43 7.34
N ILE A 35 -24.92 18.87 8.60
CA ILE A 35 -23.71 19.03 9.42
C ILE A 35 -23.08 17.66 9.70
N SER A 36 -23.90 16.66 10.04
CA SER A 36 -23.49 15.27 10.21
C SER A 36 -22.83 14.72 8.94
N LEU A 37 -23.40 14.97 7.75
CA LEU A 37 -22.85 14.54 6.46
C LEU A 37 -21.47 15.16 6.14
N ARG A 38 -21.25 16.44 6.41
CA ARG A 38 -19.93 17.06 6.20
C ARG A 38 -18.88 16.54 7.18
N ARG A 39 -19.27 16.28 8.43
CA ARG A 39 -18.36 15.70 9.44
C ARG A 39 -17.93 14.27 9.06
N LYS A 40 -18.85 13.46 8.51
CA LYS A 40 -18.58 12.12 7.98
C LYS A 40 -17.49 12.11 6.91
N GLU A 41 -17.46 13.11 6.04
CA GLU A 41 -16.46 13.18 4.98
C GLU A 41 -15.05 13.45 5.54
N ALA A 42 -14.95 14.34 6.54
CA ALA A 42 -13.68 14.64 7.20
C ALA A 42 -13.15 13.42 7.97
N ASP A 43 -14.02 12.74 8.72
CA ASP A 43 -13.64 11.54 9.48
C ASP A 43 -13.21 10.39 8.55
N ALA A 44 -13.94 10.19 7.45
CA ALA A 44 -13.60 9.21 6.44
C ALA A 44 -12.25 9.53 5.77
N LYS A 45 -12.01 10.80 5.42
CA LYS A 45 -10.72 11.23 4.86
C LYS A 45 -9.57 11.02 5.87
N ALA A 46 -9.78 11.35 7.15
CA ALA A 46 -8.78 11.15 8.20
C ALA A 46 -8.44 9.66 8.40
N PHE A 47 -9.46 8.78 8.41
CA PHE A 47 -9.29 7.34 8.46
C PHE A 47 -8.40 6.83 7.32
N VAL A 48 -8.69 7.26 6.09
CA VAL A 48 -7.90 6.85 4.93
C VAL A 48 -6.46 7.37 5.02
N VAL A 49 -6.27 8.66 5.35
CA VAL A 49 -4.92 9.25 5.48
C VAL A 49 -4.08 8.47 6.49
N GLN A 50 -4.67 8.13 7.63
CA GLN A 50 -4.02 7.30 8.64
C GLN A 50 -3.70 5.90 8.12
N ALA A 51 -4.65 5.22 7.47
CA ALA A 51 -4.45 3.87 6.92
C ALA A 51 -3.36 3.85 5.83
N CYS A 52 -3.35 4.83 4.93
CA CYS A 52 -2.33 4.99 3.89
C CYS A 52 -0.95 5.37 4.43
N SER A 53 -0.88 6.02 5.61
CA SER A 53 0.39 6.37 6.25
C SER A 53 1.09 5.18 6.94
N GLN A 54 0.39 4.05 7.11
CA GLN A 54 0.99 2.87 7.73
C GLN A 54 2.04 2.25 6.80
N LYS A 55 3.13 1.75 7.41
CA LYS A 55 4.23 1.08 6.69
C LYS A 55 3.82 -0.14 5.87
N SER A 56 2.66 -0.72 6.20
CA SER A 56 2.09 -1.88 5.53
C SER A 56 1.57 -1.54 4.13
N GLY A 57 1.03 -0.33 3.93
CA GLY A 57 0.57 0.19 2.63
C GLY A 57 -0.59 -0.59 2.00
N GLU A 58 -1.44 -1.20 2.84
CA GLU A 58 -2.41 -2.23 2.41
C GLU A 58 -3.83 -1.76 2.22
N PHE A 59 -4.09 -0.51 2.58
CA PHE A 59 -5.43 0.05 2.57
C PHE A 59 -6.15 -0.22 1.24
N LYS A 60 -7.33 -0.85 1.33
CA LYS A 60 -8.25 -1.07 0.22
C LYS A 60 -9.45 -0.13 0.32
N ALA A 61 -10.01 0.25 -0.83
CA ALA A 61 -11.23 1.03 -0.86
C ALA A 61 -12.43 0.33 -0.19
N LEU A 62 -12.42 -1.01 -0.15
CA LEU A 62 -13.37 -1.81 0.62
C LEU A 62 -13.35 -1.47 2.12
N GLU A 63 -12.17 -1.18 2.70
CA GLU A 63 -12.06 -0.80 4.12
C GLU A 63 -12.71 0.57 4.38
N LEU A 64 -12.63 1.49 3.41
CA LEU A 64 -13.37 2.76 3.47
C LEU A 64 -14.88 2.54 3.38
N ALA A 65 -15.34 1.64 2.51
CA ALA A 65 -16.77 1.30 2.42
C ALA A 65 -17.28 0.73 3.74
N GLN A 66 -16.51 -0.17 4.37
CA GLN A 66 -16.82 -0.74 5.69
C GLN A 66 -16.87 0.33 6.78
N PHE A 67 -15.85 1.20 6.85
CA PHE A 67 -15.78 2.30 7.81
C PHE A 67 -16.99 3.24 7.69
N ILE A 68 -17.33 3.67 6.47
CA ILE A 68 -18.48 4.55 6.23
C ILE A 68 -19.78 3.86 6.64
N ASN A 69 -19.91 2.58 6.34
CA ASN A 69 -21.09 1.79 6.65
C ASN A 69 -21.29 1.64 8.17
N GLU A 70 -20.25 1.31 8.92
CA GLU A 70 -20.30 1.22 10.38
C GLU A 70 -20.68 2.57 11.02
N LYS A 71 -19.99 3.65 10.62
CA LYS A 71 -20.30 5.00 11.11
C LYS A 71 -21.72 5.44 10.77
N TYR A 72 -22.27 5.02 9.64
CA TYR A 72 -23.65 5.32 9.29
C TYR A 72 -24.65 4.68 10.27
N TYR A 73 -24.48 3.39 10.58
CA TYR A 73 -25.39 2.69 11.49
C TYR A 73 -25.24 3.16 12.95
N GLU A 74 -24.01 3.44 13.41
CA GLU A 74 -23.76 4.02 14.73
C GLU A 74 -24.51 5.36 14.92
N LEU A 75 -24.48 6.23 13.91
CA LEU A 75 -25.07 7.55 13.98
C LEU A 75 -26.59 7.56 13.80
N THR A 76 -27.12 6.67 12.97
CA THR A 76 -28.55 6.61 12.67
C THR A 76 -29.33 5.76 13.66
N GLY A 77 -28.66 4.87 14.40
CA GLY A 77 -29.31 3.92 15.31
C GLY A 77 -30.17 2.87 14.58
N ILE A 78 -30.11 2.84 13.24
CA ILE A 78 -30.81 1.85 12.42
C ILE A 78 -30.08 0.52 12.59
N LYS A 79 -30.83 -0.57 12.77
CA LYS A 79 -30.24 -1.91 12.80
C LYS A 79 -29.98 -2.39 11.38
N LYS A 80 -28.74 -2.77 11.10
CA LYS A 80 -28.34 -3.41 9.85
C LYS A 80 -29.09 -4.74 9.69
N GLN A 81 -29.71 -4.98 8.54
CA GLN A 81 -30.31 -6.27 8.21
C GLN A 81 -29.29 -7.18 7.53
N ILE A 82 -29.50 -8.49 7.64
CA ILE A 82 -28.66 -9.50 6.97
C ILE A 82 -28.93 -9.39 5.47
N GLY A 83 -27.90 -9.08 4.69
CA GLY A 83 -27.98 -8.91 3.23
C GLY A 83 -28.01 -7.46 2.75
N ASP A 84 -27.99 -6.46 3.64
CA ASP A 84 -27.89 -5.06 3.23
C ASP A 84 -26.53 -4.79 2.56
N ASP A 85 -26.59 -4.22 1.35
CA ASP A 85 -25.44 -3.67 0.66
C ASP A 85 -24.78 -2.54 1.47
N PHE A 86 -23.52 -2.26 1.17
CA PHE A 86 -22.86 -1.09 1.75
C PHE A 86 -23.59 0.20 1.36
N ILE A 87 -23.82 1.06 2.35
CA ILE A 87 -24.35 2.43 2.13
C ILE A 87 -23.56 3.18 1.05
N ARG A 88 -22.25 2.91 0.98
CA ARG A 88 -21.41 3.32 -0.13
C ARG A 88 -20.67 2.12 -0.70
N SER A 89 -20.84 1.89 -2.00
CA SER A 89 -20.10 0.84 -2.71
C SER A 89 -18.59 1.10 -2.71
N GLU A 90 -17.80 0.04 -2.86
CA GLU A 90 -16.35 0.14 -3.06
C GLU A 90 -15.99 1.02 -4.29
N ARG A 91 -16.77 0.90 -5.37
CA ARG A 91 -16.60 1.73 -6.57
C ARG A 91 -16.78 3.22 -6.30
N SER A 92 -17.77 3.58 -5.48
CA SER A 92 -17.96 4.98 -5.05
C SER A 92 -16.79 5.46 -4.20
N CYS A 93 -16.29 4.61 -3.30
CA CYS A 93 -15.12 4.90 -2.49
C CYS A 93 -13.86 5.16 -3.33
N HIS A 94 -13.66 4.46 -4.45
CA HIS A 94 -12.59 4.80 -5.41
C HIS A 94 -12.69 6.23 -5.97
N LEU A 95 -13.91 6.71 -6.24
CA LEU A 95 -14.12 8.08 -6.72
C LEU A 95 -13.82 9.09 -5.61
N ASP A 96 -14.18 8.78 -4.37
CA ASP A 96 -13.85 9.63 -3.22
C ASP A 96 -12.35 9.75 -2.99
N LEU A 97 -11.63 8.63 -3.06
CA LEU A 97 -10.18 8.60 -2.93
C LEU A 97 -9.51 9.52 -3.96
N ARG A 98 -9.92 9.42 -5.23
CA ARG A 98 -9.42 10.31 -6.30
C ARG A 98 -9.79 11.77 -6.04
N ARG A 99 -11.02 12.04 -5.59
CA ARG A 99 -11.47 13.40 -5.25
C ARG A 99 -10.69 13.98 -4.08
N TRP A 100 -10.21 13.14 -3.16
CA TRP A 100 -9.33 13.53 -2.06
C TRP A 100 -7.85 13.54 -2.44
N GLU A 101 -7.53 13.46 -3.74
CA GLU A 101 -6.17 13.51 -4.30
C GLU A 101 -5.30 12.30 -3.94
N ALA A 102 -5.92 11.18 -3.55
CA ALA A 102 -5.20 9.92 -3.37
C ALA A 102 -4.80 9.34 -4.73
N LYS A 103 -3.56 8.88 -4.84
CA LYS A 103 -3.04 8.20 -6.03
C LYS A 103 -2.94 6.71 -5.79
N SER A 104 -3.22 5.92 -6.84
CA SER A 104 -3.00 4.48 -6.84
C SER A 104 -1.85 4.15 -7.78
N GLU A 105 -0.73 3.70 -7.21
CA GLU A 105 0.45 3.34 -7.99
C GLU A 105 0.85 1.89 -7.76
N ALA A 106 1.52 1.33 -8.77
CA ALA A 106 2.15 0.04 -8.67
C ALA A 106 3.33 0.12 -7.68
N ASN A 107 3.54 -0.93 -6.91
CA ASN A 107 4.66 -1.02 -5.98
C ASN A 107 5.98 -1.35 -6.72
N SER A 108 6.39 -0.46 -7.63
CA SER A 108 7.58 -0.61 -8.48
C SER A 108 8.84 0.03 -7.89
N GLN A 109 8.69 1.03 -7.02
CA GLN A 109 9.81 1.68 -6.35
C GLN A 109 10.34 0.82 -5.20
N ARG A 110 11.16 -0.16 -5.57
CA ARG A 110 11.92 -0.98 -4.65
C ARG A 110 13.16 -0.19 -4.20
N PRO A 111 13.41 -0.06 -2.87
CA PRO A 111 14.63 0.56 -2.32
C PRO A 111 15.96 -0.07 -2.77
N TYR A 112 15.90 -1.14 -3.56
CA TYR A 112 17.06 -1.87 -4.06
C TYR A 112 17.80 -1.12 -5.16
N PHE A 113 17.12 -0.27 -5.95
CA PHE A 113 17.75 0.39 -7.09
C PHE A 113 18.77 1.47 -6.66
N GLU A 114 18.48 2.19 -5.58
CA GLU A 114 19.33 3.32 -5.13
C GLU A 114 20.63 2.86 -4.43
N GLY A 115 20.65 1.66 -3.83
CA GLY A 115 21.83 1.16 -3.14
C GLY A 115 22.96 0.69 -4.06
N HIS A 116 22.62 0.12 -5.22
CA HIS A 116 23.60 -0.44 -6.17
C HIS A 116 24.39 0.62 -6.96
N GLU A 117 23.80 1.83 -7.08
CA GLU A 117 24.36 2.95 -7.84
C GLU A 117 25.01 4.00 -6.95
N ARG A 118 25.16 3.75 -5.64
CA ARG A 118 25.95 4.63 -4.79
C ARG A 118 27.41 4.66 -5.25
N ASP A 119 27.99 5.85 -5.29
CA ASP A 119 29.35 6.07 -5.79
C ASP A 119 30.41 5.15 -5.15
N ASP A 120 30.30 4.88 -3.84
CA ASP A 120 31.22 4.00 -3.14
C ASP A 120 31.07 2.52 -3.55
N VAL A 121 29.83 2.06 -3.74
CA VAL A 121 29.51 0.71 -4.23
C VAL A 121 29.99 0.53 -5.67
N VAL A 122 29.75 1.52 -6.53
CA VAL A 122 30.17 1.51 -7.93
C VAL A 122 31.70 1.49 -8.02
N LYS A 123 32.39 2.32 -7.22
CA LYS A 123 33.85 2.35 -7.16
C LYS A 123 34.42 0.99 -6.76
N HIS A 124 33.95 0.41 -5.66
CA HIS A 124 34.42 -0.89 -5.20
C HIS A 124 34.16 -2.00 -6.23
N ARG A 125 32.99 -1.99 -6.89
CA ARG A 125 32.67 -2.93 -7.98
C ARG A 125 33.67 -2.84 -9.12
N ASN A 126 34.02 -1.63 -9.55
CA ASN A 126 34.98 -1.42 -10.63
C ASN A 126 36.39 -1.87 -10.23
N GLU A 127 36.82 -1.60 -9.00
CA GLU A 127 38.10 -2.07 -8.45
C GLU A 127 38.17 -3.61 -8.43
N PHE A 128 37.10 -4.26 -7.97
CA PHE A 128 37.01 -5.71 -7.94
C PHE A 128 37.05 -6.33 -9.35
N ILE A 129 36.28 -5.78 -10.31
CA ILE A 129 36.30 -6.24 -11.71
C ILE A 129 37.72 -6.09 -12.30
N GLY A 130 38.37 -4.95 -12.06
CA GLY A 130 39.74 -4.71 -12.50
C GLY A 130 40.72 -5.74 -11.92
N TYR A 131 40.64 -6.02 -10.63
CA TYR A 131 41.43 -7.06 -9.97
C TYR A 131 41.18 -8.44 -10.58
N PHE A 132 39.91 -8.81 -10.81
CA PHE A 132 39.54 -10.10 -11.35
C PHE A 132 40.09 -10.32 -12.77
N LEU A 133 39.92 -9.33 -13.65
CA LEU A 133 40.42 -9.39 -15.02
C LEU A 133 41.95 -9.44 -15.10
N ALA A 134 42.64 -8.72 -14.23
CA ALA A 134 44.11 -8.74 -14.14
C ALA A 134 44.66 -10.11 -13.70
N HIS A 135 43.85 -10.92 -13.02
CA HIS A 135 44.23 -12.23 -12.49
C HIS A 135 43.55 -13.40 -13.20
N LYS A 136 42.89 -13.17 -14.34
CA LYS A 136 42.15 -14.21 -15.08
C LYS A 136 42.95 -15.48 -15.38
N ASP A 137 44.29 -15.36 -15.50
CA ASP A 137 45.20 -16.47 -15.83
C ASP A 137 45.48 -17.42 -14.65
N TYR A 138 45.03 -17.05 -13.45
CA TYR A 138 45.12 -17.86 -12.23
C TYR A 138 43.85 -18.69 -11.95
N TYR A 139 42.77 -18.46 -12.71
CA TYR A 139 41.46 -19.08 -12.52
C TYR A 139 41.02 -19.84 -13.76
N TYR A 140 40.08 -20.77 -13.60
CA TYR A 140 39.40 -21.32 -14.76
C TYR A 140 38.43 -20.25 -15.29
N THR A 141 38.44 -19.98 -16.59
CA THR A 141 37.52 -19.00 -17.21
C THR A 141 36.88 -19.60 -18.45
N ILE A 142 35.92 -18.91 -19.05
CA ILE A 142 35.25 -19.35 -20.28
C ILE A 142 35.70 -18.41 -21.42
N THR A 143 35.86 -18.95 -22.63
CA THR A 143 36.06 -18.13 -23.84
C THR A 143 34.78 -17.39 -24.22
N ASP A 144 34.89 -16.10 -24.50
CA ASP A 144 33.81 -15.37 -25.17
C ASP A 144 33.73 -15.83 -26.64
N GLY A 145 32.59 -16.42 -27.05
CA GLY A 145 32.36 -16.93 -28.41
C GLY A 145 31.04 -17.71 -28.54
N GLU A 146 30.68 -18.12 -29.76
CA GLU A 146 29.49 -18.97 -30.01
C GLU A 146 29.60 -20.36 -29.34
N ILE A 147 30.84 -20.83 -29.13
CA ILE A 147 31.13 -22.07 -28.42
C ILE A 147 32.00 -21.71 -27.21
N SER A 148 31.39 -21.81 -26.04
CA SER A 148 32.03 -21.60 -24.75
C SER A 148 32.97 -22.76 -24.41
N MET A 149 34.27 -22.51 -24.31
CA MET A 149 35.28 -23.49 -23.88
C MET A 149 35.95 -23.05 -22.58
N TRP A 150 36.33 -24.02 -21.75
CA TRP A 150 37.10 -23.77 -20.53
C TRP A 150 38.54 -23.36 -20.85
N LYS A 151 38.97 -22.22 -20.30
CA LYS A 151 40.37 -21.80 -20.21
C LYS A 151 40.94 -22.30 -18.90
N ILE A 152 42.01 -23.08 -19.00
CA ILE A 152 42.74 -23.62 -17.86
C ILE A 152 43.74 -22.55 -17.38
N PRO A 153 43.91 -22.35 -16.05
CA PRO A 153 44.94 -21.48 -15.52
C PRO A 153 46.32 -21.84 -16.06
N ILE A 154 47.09 -20.82 -16.45
CA ILE A 154 48.47 -21.00 -16.95
C ILE A 154 49.53 -20.63 -15.90
N GLN A 155 49.14 -19.97 -14.79
CA GLN A 155 50.05 -19.55 -13.72
C GLN A 155 49.89 -20.39 -12.44
N ASN A 156 51.01 -20.71 -11.78
CA ASN A 156 51.12 -21.48 -10.53
C ASN A 156 51.59 -20.55 -9.37
N PRO A 157 51.00 -20.59 -8.16
CA PRO A 157 49.89 -21.44 -7.71
C PRO A 157 48.54 -21.10 -8.33
N HIS A 158 47.81 -22.16 -8.69
CA HIS A 158 46.42 -22.05 -9.12
C HIS A 158 45.60 -21.46 -7.97
N ARG A 159 44.75 -20.48 -8.27
CA ARG A 159 43.87 -19.87 -7.27
C ARG A 159 42.50 -20.52 -7.37
N ILE A 160 41.94 -20.92 -6.23
CA ILE A 160 40.57 -21.44 -6.16
C ILE A 160 39.62 -20.25 -6.02
N LEU A 161 38.68 -20.13 -6.96
CA LEU A 161 37.66 -19.11 -6.94
C LEU A 161 36.46 -19.63 -6.16
N ILE A 162 36.08 -18.90 -5.12
CA ILE A 162 34.90 -19.16 -4.30
C ILE A 162 34.00 -17.94 -4.43
N PHE A 163 32.81 -18.16 -4.99
CA PHE A 163 31.74 -17.18 -4.97
C PHE A 163 30.80 -17.51 -3.82
N HIS A 164 30.31 -16.48 -3.15
CA HIS A 164 29.31 -16.58 -2.10
C HIS A 164 28.22 -15.59 -2.44
N ASP A 165 26.96 -16.01 -2.31
CA ASP A 165 25.83 -15.11 -2.42
C ASP A 165 24.75 -15.47 -1.39
N GLU A 166 24.00 -14.44 -0.99
CA GLU A 166 22.90 -14.55 -0.04
C GLU A 166 21.59 -14.14 -0.72
N SER A 167 20.64 -15.07 -0.74
CA SER A 167 19.30 -14.82 -1.26
C SER A 167 18.28 -14.88 -0.14
N THR A 168 17.41 -13.86 -0.05
CA THR A 168 16.30 -13.85 0.90
C THR A 168 14.98 -14.10 0.18
N PHE A 169 14.38 -15.26 0.43
CA PHE A 169 13.04 -15.61 -0.02
C PHE A 169 12.01 -15.17 1.03
N ARG A 170 10.93 -14.50 0.62
CA ARG A 170 9.87 -14.06 1.53
C ARG A 170 8.55 -14.74 1.20
N SER A 171 7.86 -15.26 2.22
CA SER A 171 6.53 -15.85 2.06
C SER A 171 5.45 -14.77 2.12
N GLY A 172 4.78 -14.48 1.01
CA GLY A 172 3.65 -13.56 0.99
C GLY A 172 3.76 -12.56 -0.15
N GLU A 173 2.66 -12.40 -0.89
CA GLU A 173 2.60 -11.44 -1.97
C GLU A 173 2.60 -10.02 -1.42
N VAL A 174 3.43 -9.18 -2.01
CA VAL A 174 3.32 -7.74 -1.85
C VAL A 174 2.14 -7.31 -2.73
N SER A 175 1.17 -6.57 -2.16
CA SER A 175 0.07 -6.03 -2.97
C SER A 175 0.66 -5.25 -4.15
N PRO A 176 0.26 -5.55 -5.40
CA PRO A 176 0.87 -4.96 -6.58
C PRO A 176 0.56 -3.47 -6.70
N LYS A 177 -0.50 -2.98 -6.03
CA LYS A 177 -0.94 -1.59 -6.04
C LYS A 177 -1.30 -1.12 -4.63
N ARG A 178 -1.13 0.18 -4.37
CA ARG A 178 -1.48 0.83 -3.10
C ARG A 178 -2.05 2.22 -3.32
N TRP A 179 -2.77 2.73 -2.33
CA TRP A 179 -3.20 4.13 -2.25
C TRP A 179 -2.28 4.95 -1.36
N PHE A 180 -1.95 6.17 -1.74
CA PHE A 180 -1.17 7.11 -0.92
C PHE A 180 -1.60 8.57 -1.13
N PHE A 181 -1.22 9.44 -0.19
CA PHE A 181 -1.53 10.88 -0.20
C PHE A 181 -0.24 11.69 -0.22
N GLY A 182 -0.17 12.70 -1.11
CA GLY A 182 0.96 13.62 -1.21
C GLY A 182 2.26 12.99 -1.75
N GLU A 183 3.37 13.72 -1.62
CA GLU A 183 4.70 13.29 -2.10
C GLU A 183 5.50 12.49 -1.06
N ASN A 184 5.09 12.54 0.21
CA ASN A 184 5.77 11.85 1.30
C ASN A 184 5.25 10.42 1.46
N THR A 185 5.58 9.55 0.50
CA THR A 185 5.37 8.11 0.66
C THR A 185 6.39 7.54 1.66
N PRO A 186 5.98 7.01 2.82
CA PRO A 186 6.90 6.50 3.84
C PRO A 186 7.67 5.28 3.34
N PHE A 187 8.96 5.12 3.68
CA PHE A 187 9.71 3.91 3.33
C PHE A 187 8.99 2.62 3.78
N PHE A 188 8.84 1.67 2.86
CA PHE A 188 8.01 0.48 3.06
C PHE A 188 8.81 -0.73 3.50
N SER A 189 8.20 -1.58 4.31
CA SER A 189 8.79 -2.86 4.70
C SER A 189 8.93 -3.78 3.50
N LYS A 190 10.08 -4.45 3.41
CA LYS A 190 10.59 -5.21 2.25
C LYS A 190 9.79 -6.48 1.85
N GLY A 191 8.58 -6.67 2.37
CA GLY A 191 7.71 -7.82 2.10
C GLY A 191 6.93 -8.22 3.35
N ARG A 192 5.91 -9.06 3.16
CA ARG A 192 5.15 -9.66 4.27
C ARG A 192 5.65 -11.09 4.53
N GLY A 193 5.37 -11.58 5.73
CA GLY A 193 5.58 -12.96 6.16
C GLY A 193 7.03 -13.34 6.47
N ARG A 194 7.26 -14.66 6.60
CA ARG A 194 8.55 -15.23 7.01
C ARG A 194 9.57 -15.06 5.90
N SER A 195 10.76 -14.59 6.26
CA SER A 195 11.92 -14.62 5.37
C SER A 195 12.77 -15.85 5.63
N GLN A 196 13.15 -16.56 4.57
CA GLN A 196 14.20 -17.57 4.59
C GLN A 196 15.41 -16.97 3.89
N MET A 197 16.50 -16.84 4.63
CA MET A 197 17.80 -16.46 4.08
C MET A 197 18.54 -17.75 3.72
N ILE A 198 18.90 -17.87 2.45
CA ILE A 198 19.71 -18.97 1.94
C ILE A 198 21.06 -18.36 1.56
N SER A 199 22.12 -18.98 2.06
CA SER A 199 23.50 -18.62 1.79
C SER A 199 24.16 -19.85 1.20
N ASP A 200 24.83 -19.71 0.07
CA ASP A 200 25.52 -20.81 -0.58
C ASP A 200 26.88 -20.37 -1.13
N PHE A 201 27.78 -21.33 -1.29
CA PHE A 201 29.12 -21.13 -1.83
C PHE A 201 29.27 -21.92 -3.13
N LEU A 202 29.66 -21.23 -4.19
CA LEU A 202 30.03 -21.84 -5.46
C LEU A 202 31.55 -21.87 -5.57
N VAL A 203 32.10 -23.07 -5.62
CA VAL A 203 33.54 -23.28 -5.76
C VAL A 203 33.85 -23.75 -7.17
N GLN A 204 34.84 -23.10 -7.78
CA GLN A 204 35.37 -23.53 -9.05
C GLN A 204 36.47 -24.59 -8.82
N HIS A 205 36.14 -25.88 -9.04
CA HIS A 205 37.10 -26.98 -8.88
C HIS A 205 37.04 -27.96 -10.06
N PRO A 206 38.18 -28.37 -10.66
CA PRO A 206 38.23 -29.23 -11.85
C PRO A 206 37.62 -30.62 -11.68
N SER A 207 37.38 -31.09 -10.44
CA SER A 207 36.65 -32.34 -10.17
C SER A 207 35.14 -32.14 -9.99
N GLY A 208 34.63 -30.92 -10.21
CA GLY A 208 33.20 -30.64 -10.14
C GLY A 208 32.46 -31.15 -11.39
N PRO A 209 31.18 -31.53 -11.27
CA PRO A 209 30.40 -32.10 -12.38
C PRO A 209 30.18 -31.14 -13.57
N PHE A 210 30.53 -29.86 -13.41
CA PHE A 210 30.39 -28.81 -14.43
C PHE A 210 31.57 -28.74 -15.41
N PHE A 211 32.65 -29.51 -15.18
CA PHE A 211 33.85 -29.52 -16.02
C PHE A 211 33.89 -30.67 -17.03
N GLU A 212 32.84 -31.50 -17.09
CA GLU A 212 32.70 -32.61 -18.05
C GLU A 212 31.91 -32.23 -19.32
N LEU A 213 31.71 -30.93 -19.57
CA LEU A 213 31.02 -30.41 -20.77
C LEU A 213 31.87 -30.56 -22.05
#